data_AF-A0A927LRE3-F1
#
_entry.id   AF-A0A927LRE3-F1
#
_cell.length_a   1.000
_cell.length_b   1.000
_cell.length_c   1.000
_cell.angle_alpha   90.00
_cell.angle_beta   90.00
_cell.angle_gamma   90.00
#
_symmetry.space_group_name_H-M   'P 1'
#
loop_
_entity.id
_entity.type
_entity.pdbx_description
1 polymer ?
#
loop_
_entity_poly.entity_id
_entity_poly.type
_entity_poly.pdbx_seq_one_letter_code
_entity_poly.pdbx_strand_id
1 'polypeptide(L)'
;MGNYVSLPDQHSSLEDLHMSNGLTSVFLEMLVLSGSLMAVSNREKEFIIWLAQRDQSIVGIGTVGFSLEEMPWLIHDFNRMKLFMLKTIEGAINKTKWEVLDYEPNEEMVVRCLHHFKELIKAFSVDHVLESHYWEWSELDDNDPIPAIPEGHPMCPTHSIYLSCHGCLICNSM
;
A
#
# COMPACT_ATOMS: atom_id res chain seq x y z
N MET A 1 1.25 11.15 17.87
CA MET A 1 0.21 10.68 16.93
C MET A 1 0.91 10.04 15.75
N GLY A 2 0.39 8.92 15.27
CA GLY A 2 0.97 8.12 14.21
C GLY A 2 -0.09 7.22 13.59
N ASN A 3 0.25 6.52 12.52
CA ASN A 3 -0.64 5.57 11.85
C ASN A 3 -0.41 4.17 12.40
N TYR A 4 -1.43 3.33 12.28
CA TYR A 4 -1.37 1.92 12.60
C TYR A 4 -1.81 1.08 11.41
N VAL A 5 -1.20 -0.10 11.27
CA VAL A 5 -1.67 -1.16 10.38
C VAL A 5 -2.01 -2.37 11.22
N SER A 6 -3.24 -2.85 11.14
CA SER A 6 -3.79 -3.84 12.07
C SER A 6 -4.36 -5.06 11.35
N LEU A 7 -4.47 -6.18 12.08
CA LEU A 7 -5.32 -7.29 11.68
C LEU A 7 -6.76 -7.04 12.13
N PRO A 8 -7.77 -7.51 11.40
CA PRO A 8 -9.18 -7.26 11.71
C PRO A 8 -9.70 -7.97 12.97
N ASP A 9 -8.98 -8.99 13.45
CA ASP A 9 -9.34 -9.71 14.68
C ASP A 9 -8.27 -9.54 15.77
N GLN A 10 -8.68 -9.04 16.94
CA GLN A 10 -7.85 -8.84 18.14
C GLN A 10 -7.42 -10.15 18.81
N HIS A 11 -7.89 -11.31 18.32
CA HIS A 11 -7.42 -12.62 18.77
C HIS A 11 -6.07 -13.05 18.15
N SER A 12 -5.54 -12.26 17.22
CA SER A 12 -4.16 -12.35 16.76
C SER A 12 -3.19 -12.08 17.93
N SER A 13 -2.21 -12.95 18.14
CA SER A 13 -1.09 -12.67 19.06
C SER A 13 -0.08 -11.66 18.50
N LEU A 14 -0.23 -11.24 17.24
CA LEU A 14 0.60 -10.22 16.62
C LEU A 14 0.05 -8.83 16.98
N GLU A 15 0.95 -7.97 17.45
CA GLU A 15 0.65 -6.56 17.72
C GLU A 15 0.44 -5.78 16.42
N ASP A 16 -0.31 -4.69 16.50
CA ASP A 16 -0.47 -3.74 15.41
C ASP A 16 0.88 -3.07 15.08
N LEU A 17 1.08 -2.78 13.79
CA LEU A 17 2.25 -2.03 13.35
C LEU A 17 2.01 -0.53 13.56
N HIS A 18 2.64 0.04 14.58
CA HIS A 18 2.59 1.48 14.84
C HIS A 18 3.75 2.22 14.17
N MET A 19 3.46 3.31 13.47
CA MET A 19 4.45 4.13 12.78
C MET A 19 4.21 5.62 13.02
N SER A 20 5.29 6.41 13.09
CA SER A 20 5.16 7.87 13.00
C SER A 20 4.68 8.27 11.61
N ASN A 21 4.14 9.48 11.46
CA ASN A 21 3.65 9.94 10.15
C ASN A 21 4.77 9.93 9.09
N GLY A 22 5.96 10.46 9.43
CA GLY A 22 7.11 10.42 8.52
C GLY A 22 7.53 9.00 8.15
N LEU A 23 7.58 8.08 9.13
CA LEU A 23 7.91 6.68 8.86
C LEU A 23 6.84 5.99 8.00
N THR A 24 5.57 6.37 8.16
CA THR A 24 4.45 5.84 7.36
C THR A 24 4.58 6.25 5.89
N SER A 25 4.94 7.50 5.61
CA SER A 25 5.16 7.96 4.23
C SER A 25 6.28 7.15 3.55
N VAL A 26 7.44 7.04 4.21
CA VAL A 26 8.57 6.26 3.69
C VAL A 26 8.17 4.79 3.48
N PHE A 27 7.48 4.19 4.45
CA PHE A 27 7.01 2.80 4.35
C PHE A 27 6.11 2.56 3.13
N LEU A 28 5.15 3.45 2.88
CA LEU A 28 4.25 3.35 1.72
C LEU A 28 5.00 3.57 0.40
N GLU A 29 5.91 4.55 0.35
CA GLU A 29 6.75 4.80 -0.83
C GLU A 29 7.58 3.58 -1.20
N MET A 30 8.18 2.88 -0.23
CA MET A 30 8.97 1.67 -0.50
C MET A 30 8.12 0.51 -1.03
N LEU A 31 6.90 0.33 -0.49
CA LEU A 31 5.97 -0.68 -0.99
C LEU A 31 5.51 -0.35 -2.41
N VAL A 32 5.17 0.91 -2.68
CA VAL A 32 4.69 1.36 -3.99
C VAL A 32 5.80 1.28 -5.04
N LEU A 33 7.05 1.63 -4.70
CA LEU A 33 8.22 1.47 -5.58
C LEU A 33 8.44 0.02 -5.98
N SER A 34 8.54 -0.85 -4.98
CA SER A 34 8.75 -2.28 -5.17
C SER A 34 7.61 -2.90 -5.98
N GLY A 35 6.38 -2.66 -5.56
CA GLY A 35 5.19 -3.24 -6.18
C GLY A 35 4.96 -2.74 -7.60
N SER A 36 5.23 -1.46 -7.88
CA SER A 36 5.08 -0.88 -9.22
C SER A 36 6.04 -1.52 -10.23
N LEU A 37 7.24 -1.92 -9.80
CA LEU A 37 8.16 -2.66 -10.66
C LEU A 37 7.66 -4.09 -10.96
N MET A 38 6.96 -4.71 -10.03
CA MET A 38 6.59 -6.13 -10.11
C MET A 38 5.22 -6.39 -10.71
N ALA A 39 4.28 -5.44 -10.63
CA ALA A 39 2.90 -5.66 -11.05
C ALA A 39 2.76 -5.81 -12.57
N VAL A 40 2.11 -6.89 -13.00
CA VAL A 40 1.87 -7.19 -14.42
C VAL A 40 0.38 -7.18 -14.73
N SER A 41 -0.42 -7.86 -13.91
CA SER A 41 -1.87 -7.94 -14.06
C SER A 41 -2.58 -6.70 -13.54
N ASN A 42 -3.79 -6.41 -14.05
CA ASN A 42 -4.57 -5.26 -13.57
C ASN A 42 -4.82 -5.33 -12.06
N ARG A 43 -5.15 -6.52 -11.54
CA ARG A 43 -5.33 -6.74 -10.09
C ARG A 43 -4.10 -6.38 -9.26
N GLU A 44 -2.89 -6.73 -9.72
CA GLU A 44 -1.65 -6.33 -9.04
C GLU A 44 -1.45 -4.81 -9.10
N LYS A 45 -1.75 -4.17 -10.24
CA LYS A 45 -1.63 -2.71 -10.41
C LYS A 45 -2.60 -1.96 -9.51
N GLU A 46 -3.87 -2.36 -9.49
CA GLU A 46 -4.90 -1.83 -8.59
C GLU A 46 -4.46 -1.94 -7.14
N PHE A 47 -3.87 -3.06 -6.75
CA PHE A 47 -3.35 -3.25 -5.40
C PHE A 47 -2.29 -2.20 -5.02
N ILE A 48 -1.39 -1.87 -5.96
CA ILE A 48 -0.37 -0.85 -5.75
C ILE A 48 -0.96 0.57 -5.79
N ILE A 49 -1.95 0.82 -6.65
CA ILE A 49 -2.68 2.10 -6.69
C ILE A 49 -3.38 2.36 -5.35
N TRP A 50 -4.01 1.34 -4.76
CA TRP A 50 -4.63 1.46 -3.44
C TRP A 50 -3.61 1.87 -2.38
N LEU A 51 -2.41 1.28 -2.38
CA LEU A 51 -1.33 1.72 -1.47
C LEU A 51 -0.88 3.16 -1.76
N ALA A 52 -0.78 3.53 -3.03
CA ALA A 52 -0.39 4.88 -3.45
C ALA A 52 -1.43 5.96 -3.09
N GLN A 53 -2.68 5.59 -2.84
CA GLN A 53 -3.71 6.53 -2.38
C GLN A 53 -3.60 6.92 -0.91
N ARG A 54 -2.83 6.16 -0.11
CA ARG A 54 -2.63 6.41 1.33
C ARG A 54 -1.58 7.52 1.52
N ASP A 55 -1.75 8.58 0.76
CA ASP A 55 -0.85 9.71 0.64
C ASP A 55 -1.19 10.78 1.70
N GLN A 56 -0.40 10.83 2.77
CA GLN A 56 -0.59 11.78 3.86
C GLN A 56 -0.45 13.25 3.45
N SER A 57 0.24 13.53 2.33
CA SER A 57 0.37 14.90 1.84
C SER A 57 -0.96 15.45 1.28
N ILE A 58 -1.87 14.54 0.87
CA ILE A 58 -3.15 14.88 0.27
C ILE A 58 -4.33 14.61 1.22
N VAL A 59 -4.37 13.42 1.83
CA VAL A 59 -5.52 12.98 2.67
C VAL A 59 -5.41 13.39 4.14
N GLY A 60 -4.32 14.07 4.49
CA GLY A 60 -4.05 14.55 5.84
C GLY A 60 -3.10 13.66 6.63
N ILE A 61 -2.44 14.28 7.61
CA ILE A 61 -1.44 13.62 8.44
C ILE A 61 -2.12 12.74 9.49
N GLY A 62 -1.70 11.47 9.59
CA GLY A 62 -2.22 10.53 10.59
C GLY A 62 -3.56 9.87 10.24
N THR A 63 -4.00 9.96 8.98
CA THR A 63 -5.28 9.41 8.49
C THR A 63 -5.12 8.22 7.54
N VAL A 64 -3.90 7.72 7.37
CA VAL A 64 -3.56 6.70 6.36
C VAL A 64 -3.28 5.32 6.95
N GLY A 65 -3.47 5.15 8.25
CA GLY A 65 -3.53 3.82 8.86
C GLY A 65 -4.70 3.02 8.27
N PHE A 66 -4.58 1.70 8.27
CA PHE A 66 -5.59 0.81 7.70
C PHE A 66 -5.57 -0.58 8.36
N SER A 67 -6.73 -1.21 8.48
CA SER A 67 -6.85 -2.64 8.74
C SER A 67 -6.50 -3.43 7.47
N LEU A 68 -5.88 -4.60 7.61
CA LEU A 68 -5.58 -5.46 6.47
C LEU A 68 -6.82 -5.88 5.69
N GLU A 69 -8.01 -5.89 6.30
CA GLU A 69 -9.26 -6.21 5.60
C GLU A 69 -9.67 -5.11 4.61
N GLU A 70 -9.26 -3.86 4.83
CA GLU A 70 -9.58 -2.70 3.98
C GLU A 70 -8.79 -2.69 2.67
N MET A 71 -7.71 -3.46 2.60
CA MET A 71 -6.93 -3.62 1.37
C MET A 71 -7.80 -4.29 0.28
N PRO A 72 -7.49 -4.10 -1.02
CA PRO A 72 -8.38 -4.43 -2.13
C PRO A 72 -8.38 -5.94 -2.45
N TRP A 73 -8.67 -6.79 -1.46
CA TRP A 73 -8.71 -8.24 -1.60
C TRP A 73 -10.00 -8.70 -2.28
N LEU A 74 -9.89 -9.79 -3.05
CA LEU A 74 -11.03 -10.56 -3.54
C LEU A 74 -10.81 -12.03 -3.22
N ILE A 75 -11.87 -12.74 -2.86
CA ILE A 75 -11.79 -14.14 -2.43
C ILE A 75 -11.23 -15.01 -3.55
N HIS A 76 -11.66 -14.75 -4.79
CA HIS A 76 -11.30 -15.58 -5.94
C HIS A 76 -9.80 -15.51 -6.31
N ASP A 77 -9.10 -14.41 -5.99
CA ASP A 77 -7.67 -14.23 -6.28
C ASP A 77 -6.80 -14.02 -5.04
N PHE A 78 -7.36 -14.16 -3.84
CA PHE A 78 -6.72 -13.92 -2.55
C PHE A 78 -5.32 -14.51 -2.44
N ASN A 79 -5.16 -15.81 -2.69
CA ASN A 79 -3.87 -16.48 -2.54
C ASN A 79 -2.80 -15.91 -3.50
N ARG A 80 -3.20 -15.57 -4.73
CA ARG A 80 -2.31 -14.95 -5.71
C ARG A 80 -1.91 -13.55 -5.24
N MET A 81 -2.88 -12.76 -4.80
CA MET A 81 -2.62 -11.39 -4.36
C MET A 81 -1.81 -11.32 -3.06
N LYS A 82 -2.05 -12.25 -2.14
CA LYS A 82 -1.25 -12.40 -0.92
C LYS A 82 0.22 -12.71 -1.25
N LEU A 83 0.45 -13.64 -2.19
CA LEU A 83 1.81 -13.94 -2.67
C LEU A 83 2.45 -12.74 -3.37
N PHE A 84 1.69 -11.99 -4.17
CA PHE A 84 2.17 -10.75 -4.77
C PHE A 84 2.59 -9.74 -3.69
N MET A 85 1.76 -9.51 -2.67
CA MET A 85 2.08 -8.57 -1.59
C MET A 85 3.29 -8.99 -0.78
N LEU A 86 3.43 -10.28 -0.46
CA LEU A 86 4.64 -10.78 0.18
C LEU A 86 5.90 -10.55 -0.67
N LYS A 87 5.81 -10.71 -2.00
CA LYS A 87 6.92 -10.40 -2.91
C LYS A 87 7.22 -8.89 -2.97
N THR A 88 6.19 -8.04 -3.00
CA THR A 88 6.33 -6.58 -2.93
C THR A 88 7.07 -6.17 -1.66
N ILE A 89 6.71 -6.74 -0.51
CA ILE A 89 7.38 -6.47 0.77
C ILE A 89 8.84 -6.94 0.73
N GLU A 90 9.11 -8.12 0.20
CA GLU A 90 10.50 -8.59 0.02
C GLU A 90 11.32 -7.67 -0.89
N GLY A 91 10.73 -7.19 -1.99
CA GLY A 91 11.41 -6.23 -2.86
C GLY A 91 11.71 -4.91 -2.13
N ALA A 92 10.79 -4.44 -1.29
CA ALA A 92 10.97 -3.23 -0.49
C ALA A 92 12.08 -3.42 0.57
N ILE A 93 12.14 -4.57 1.24
CA ILE A 93 13.23 -4.93 2.17
C ILE A 93 14.58 -4.98 1.44
N ASN A 94 14.59 -5.49 0.20
CA ASN A 94 15.79 -5.56 -0.65
C ASN A 94 16.09 -4.24 -1.38
N LYS A 95 15.49 -3.11 -0.97
CA LYS A 95 15.73 -1.76 -1.50
C LYS A 95 15.44 -1.58 -2.98
N THR A 96 14.44 -2.28 -3.49
CA THR A 96 14.04 -2.18 -4.90
C THR A 96 13.68 -0.73 -5.24
N LYS A 97 14.44 -0.13 -6.17
CA LYS A 97 14.25 1.25 -6.68
C LYS A 97 14.42 2.37 -5.65
N TRP A 98 15.15 2.17 -4.56
CA TRP A 98 15.37 3.25 -3.60
C TRP A 98 16.20 4.41 -4.18
N GLU A 99 16.97 4.17 -5.25
CA GLU A 99 17.79 5.18 -5.93
C GLU A 99 17.01 6.32 -6.57
N VAL A 100 15.67 6.24 -6.65
CA VAL A 100 14.82 7.32 -7.20
C VAL A 100 14.40 8.35 -6.14
N LEU A 101 14.67 8.08 -4.85
CA LEU A 101 14.38 9.00 -3.76
C LEU A 101 15.43 10.12 -3.72
N ASP A 102 15.00 11.33 -3.41
CA ASP A 102 15.87 12.50 -3.22
C ASP A 102 16.35 12.68 -1.77
N TYR A 103 15.95 11.76 -0.90
CA TYR A 103 16.33 11.70 0.51
C TYR A 103 16.87 10.31 0.89
N GLU A 104 17.56 10.22 2.04
CA GLU A 104 18.04 8.95 2.59
C GLU A 104 17.07 8.44 3.67
N PRO A 105 16.36 7.31 3.45
CA PRO A 105 15.49 6.72 4.45
C PRO A 105 16.26 6.27 5.70
N ASN A 106 15.63 6.33 6.87
CA ASN A 106 16.11 5.57 8.03
C ASN A 106 15.85 4.07 7.80
N GLU A 107 16.80 3.42 7.13
CA GLU A 107 16.71 2.04 6.67
C GLU A 107 16.36 1.07 7.79
N GLU A 108 17.05 1.16 8.94
CA GLU A 108 16.83 0.24 10.05
C GLU A 108 15.38 0.28 10.52
N MET A 109 14.81 1.47 10.66
CA MET A 109 13.43 1.66 11.09
C MET A 109 12.44 1.15 10.04
N VAL A 110 12.59 1.53 8.77
CA VAL A 110 11.63 1.12 7.72
C VAL A 110 11.68 -0.38 7.45
N VAL A 111 12.87 -0.99 7.43
CA VAL A 111 13.03 -2.44 7.24
C VAL A 111 12.41 -3.22 8.39
N ARG A 112 12.53 -2.73 9.63
CA ARG A 112 11.84 -3.32 10.79
C ARG A 112 10.32 -3.29 10.62
N CYS A 113 9.76 -2.17 10.17
CA CYS A 113 8.32 -2.04 9.88
C CYS A 113 7.89 -2.97 8.74
N LEU A 114 8.67 -3.07 7.66
CA LEU A 114 8.40 -3.98 6.54
C LEU A 114 8.39 -5.44 6.99
N HIS A 115 9.32 -5.86 7.85
CA HIS A 115 9.31 -7.20 8.43
C HIS A 115 8.07 -7.45 9.28
N HIS A 116 7.65 -6.50 10.12
CA HIS A 116 6.42 -6.63 10.91
C HIS A 116 5.19 -6.74 9.99
N PHE A 117 5.07 -5.85 8.99
CA PHE A 117 3.99 -5.90 8.01
C PHE A 117 3.94 -7.23 7.25
N LYS A 118 5.11 -7.81 6.93
CA LYS A 118 5.21 -9.16 6.34
C LYS A 118 4.56 -10.22 7.24
N GLU A 119 4.80 -10.17 8.55
CA GLU A 119 4.20 -11.12 9.49
C GLU A 119 2.67 -10.91 9.61
N LEU A 120 2.19 -9.67 9.60
CA LEU A 120 0.75 -9.37 9.55
C LEU A 120 0.11 -9.96 8.28
N ILE A 121 0.71 -9.71 7.11
CA ILE A 121 0.23 -10.26 5.83
C ILE A 121 0.26 -11.79 5.86
N LYS A 122 1.30 -12.43 6.41
CA LYS A 122 1.34 -13.89 6.55
C LYS A 122 0.17 -14.42 7.39
N ALA A 123 -0.14 -13.77 8.50
CA ALA A 123 -1.24 -14.16 9.39
C ALA A 123 -2.63 -13.89 8.81
N PHE A 124 -2.77 -12.91 7.91
CA PHE A 124 -4.04 -12.58 7.28
C PHE A 124 -4.58 -13.76 6.44
N SER A 125 -5.75 -14.30 6.79
CA SER A 125 -6.42 -15.39 6.07
C SER A 125 -7.53 -14.89 5.14
N VAL A 126 -7.99 -15.76 4.25
CA VAL A 126 -9.11 -15.47 3.34
C VAL A 126 -10.42 -15.24 4.10
N ASP A 127 -10.56 -15.80 5.30
CA ASP A 127 -11.78 -15.68 6.12
C ASP A 127 -11.99 -14.25 6.64
N HIS A 128 -10.93 -13.43 6.61
CA HIS A 128 -10.98 -12.01 6.96
C HIS A 128 -11.30 -11.11 5.76
N VAL A 129 -11.44 -11.64 4.55
CA VAL A 129 -11.65 -10.83 3.35
C VAL A 129 -13.09 -10.33 3.31
N LEU A 130 -13.24 -9.01 3.26
CA LEU A 130 -14.50 -8.34 2.99
C LEU A 130 -14.45 -7.69 1.60
N GLU A 131 -14.96 -8.40 0.58
CA GLU A 131 -14.89 -7.92 -0.82
C GLU A 131 -15.60 -6.58 -1.03
N SER A 132 -16.53 -6.20 -0.14
CA SER A 132 -17.18 -4.88 -0.16
C SER A 132 -16.17 -3.74 -0.13
N HIS A 133 -15.03 -3.86 0.57
CA HIS A 133 -14.00 -2.83 0.56
C HIS A 133 -13.38 -2.61 -0.82
N TYR A 134 -13.24 -3.66 -1.63
CA TYR A 134 -12.80 -3.51 -3.01
C TYR A 134 -13.87 -2.85 -3.87
N TRP A 135 -15.12 -3.28 -3.77
CA TRP A 135 -16.22 -2.74 -4.57
C TRP A 135 -16.47 -1.26 -4.26
N GLU A 136 -16.59 -0.92 -2.98
CA GLU A 136 -16.77 0.47 -2.51
C GLU A 136 -15.61 1.38 -2.95
N TRP A 137 -14.38 0.86 -2.98
CA TRP A 137 -13.22 1.62 -3.43
C TRP A 137 -13.13 1.77 -4.95
N SER A 138 -13.48 0.73 -5.71
CA SER A 138 -13.27 0.66 -7.16
C SER A 138 -14.42 1.24 -7.97
N GLU A 139 -15.62 1.31 -7.40
CA GLU A 139 -16.79 1.90 -8.03
C GLU A 139 -16.63 3.41 -8.19
N LEU A 140 -17.14 3.92 -9.32
CA LEU A 140 -17.26 5.36 -9.56
C LEU A 140 -18.39 5.91 -8.69
N ASP A 141 -18.08 6.84 -7.80
CA ASP A 141 -19.11 7.64 -7.15
C ASP A 141 -19.63 8.68 -8.16
N ASP A 142 -20.94 8.69 -8.39
CA ASP A 142 -21.59 9.70 -9.26
C ASP A 142 -21.29 11.15 -8.82
N ASN A 143 -20.87 11.35 -7.56
CA ASN A 143 -20.51 12.65 -7.01
C ASN A 143 -19.01 12.98 -7.10
N ASP A 144 -18.14 12.01 -7.42
CA ASP A 144 -16.70 12.21 -7.61
C ASP A 144 -16.30 11.86 -9.05
N PRO A 145 -16.01 12.87 -9.91
CA PRO A 145 -15.67 12.61 -11.30
C PRO A 145 -14.30 11.95 -11.48
N ILE A 146 -13.48 11.84 -10.42
CA ILE A 146 -12.13 11.28 -10.50
C ILE A 146 -12.18 9.81 -10.05
N PRO A 147 -11.92 8.85 -10.96
CA PRO A 147 -11.91 7.44 -10.58
C PRO A 147 -10.79 7.16 -9.56
N ALA A 148 -11.11 6.37 -8.53
CA ALA A 148 -10.12 5.86 -7.60
C ALA A 148 -8.99 5.10 -8.34
N ILE A 149 -9.35 4.33 -9.37
CA ILE A 149 -8.40 3.59 -10.23
C ILE A 149 -8.27 4.34 -11.56
N PRO A 150 -7.18 5.06 -11.83
CA PRO A 150 -7.03 5.81 -13.08
C PRO A 150 -7.00 4.88 -14.30
N GLU A 151 -7.74 5.25 -15.34
CA GLU A 151 -7.86 4.46 -16.57
C GLU A 151 -6.48 4.19 -17.20
N GLY A 152 -6.22 2.93 -17.56
CA GLY A 152 -4.96 2.52 -18.17
C GLY A 152 -3.79 2.33 -17.20
N HIS A 153 -3.98 2.57 -15.90
CA HIS A 153 -2.94 2.44 -14.86
C HIS A 153 -1.66 3.23 -15.22
N PRO A 154 -1.77 4.56 -15.44
CA PRO A 154 -0.64 5.38 -15.85
C PRO A 154 0.44 5.37 -14.76
N MET A 155 1.68 5.56 -15.18
CA MET A 155 2.83 5.62 -14.29
C MET A 155 3.45 7.02 -14.28
N CYS A 156 4.03 7.40 -13.15
CA CYS A 156 4.83 8.61 -13.03
C CYS A 156 6.05 8.50 -13.98
N PRO A 157 6.29 9.48 -14.87
CA PRO A 157 7.44 9.46 -15.77
C PRO A 157 8.78 9.61 -15.02
N THR A 158 8.76 10.22 -13.84
CA THR A 158 9.97 10.46 -13.02
C THR A 158 10.28 9.25 -12.15
N HIS A 159 9.31 8.79 -11.35
CA HIS A 159 9.54 7.76 -10.33
C HIS A 159 9.20 6.34 -10.79
N SER A 160 8.56 6.19 -11.95
CA SER A 160 8.12 4.90 -12.48
C SER A 160 7.31 4.09 -11.46
N ILE A 161 6.37 4.77 -10.78
CA ILE A 161 5.34 4.18 -9.93
C ILE A 161 3.95 4.39 -10.51
N TYR A 162 2.99 3.52 -10.21
CA TYR A 162 1.60 3.75 -10.62
C TYR A 162 1.01 5.00 -9.97
N LEU A 163 0.28 5.78 -10.76
CA LEU A 163 -0.43 6.97 -10.29
C LEU A 163 -1.76 6.56 -9.65
N SER A 164 -2.09 7.22 -8.54
CA SER A 164 -3.44 7.19 -7.98
C SER A 164 -4.25 8.39 -8.46
N CYS A 165 -5.50 8.50 -8.00
CA CYS A 165 -6.31 9.72 -8.16
C CYS A 165 -5.64 10.98 -7.56
N HIS A 166 -4.69 10.80 -6.64
CA HIS A 166 -3.89 11.87 -6.03
C HIS A 166 -2.59 12.16 -6.80
N GLY A 167 -2.31 11.47 -7.90
CA GLY A 167 -1.06 11.59 -8.65
C GLY A 167 0.02 10.64 -8.11
N CYS A 168 1.26 11.12 -8.08
CA CYS A 168 2.43 10.32 -7.73
C CYS A 168 2.77 10.51 -6.25
N LEU A 169 2.64 9.44 -5.45
CA LEU A 169 2.93 9.44 -4.01
C LEU A 169 4.27 10.12 -3.68
N ILE A 170 5.33 9.81 -4.44
CA ILE A 170 6.67 10.37 -4.19
C ILE A 170 6.78 11.84 -4.63
N CYS A 171 6.08 12.26 -5.70
CA CYS A 171 6.11 13.67 -6.11
C CYS A 171 5.43 14.56 -5.08
N ASN A 172 4.41 14.04 -4.40
CA ASN A 172 3.63 14.80 -3.44
C ASN A 172 4.32 14.89 -2.07
N SER A 173 5.27 13.99 -1.77
CA SER A 173 6.11 14.02 -0.58
C SER A 173 7.27 15.03 -0.64
N MET A 174 7.53 15.65 -1.79
CA MET A 174 8.62 16.62 -2.03
C MET A 174 8.22 18.08 -1.80
#